data_AF-A0A2E4NJM8-F1
#
_entry.id   AF-A0A2E4NJM8-F1
#
_cell.length_a   1.000
_cell.length_b   1.000
_cell.length_c   1.000
_cell.angle_alpha   90.00
_cell.angle_beta   90.00
_cell.angle_gamma   90.00
#
_symmetry.space_group_name_H-M   'P 1'
#
loop_
_entity.id
_entity.type
_entity.pdbx_description
1 polymer ?
#
loop_
_entity_poly.entity_id
_entity_poly.type
_entity_poly.pdbx_seq_one_letter_code
_entity_poly.pdbx_strand_id
1 'polypeptide(L)'
;MLSFRLTCVISILLCLWSCSSNNVLPNATLHPSYTTDINDYKYLIGPGDSVNIFVWRNPELSGSFSVRPDGMITTKLIEDIEVTGRTPTQLARELEAQLSVYINNPRVSVTIGGYVGPFSEQVRVIGEATNPRAVNYKENMTLLDLMISVGGITEFADGNNTQLIRIENGEQKVYRVFIDDLIRDGDISKNVDMLPGDILIVPEAWF
;
A
#
# COMPACT_ATOMS: atom_id res chain seq x y z
N MET A 1 35.87 62.22 2.38
CA MET A 1 34.42 62.17 2.10
C MET A 1 34.05 61.16 0.98
N LEU A 2 34.90 60.15 0.72
CA LEU A 2 34.67 59.15 -0.35
C LEU A 2 34.60 57.69 0.16
N SER A 3 35.00 57.42 1.41
CA SER A 3 35.07 56.05 1.97
C SER A 3 33.76 55.53 2.56
N PHE A 4 32.80 56.40 2.88
CA PHE A 4 31.54 56.00 3.53
C PHE A 4 30.44 55.59 2.54
N ARG A 5 30.56 55.97 1.26
CA ARG A 5 29.59 55.60 0.22
C ARG A 5 29.84 54.20 -0.37
N LEU A 6 31.07 53.67 -0.25
CA LEU A 6 31.42 52.36 -0.81
C LEU A 6 31.02 51.20 0.11
N THR A 7 31.05 51.40 1.44
CA THR A 7 30.64 50.40 2.44
C THR A 7 29.13 50.16 2.48
N CYS A 8 28.31 51.18 2.17
CA CYS A 8 26.85 51.02 2.09
C CYS A 8 26.41 50.19 0.86
N VAL A 9 27.12 50.25 -0.26
CA VAL A 9 26.74 49.51 -1.48
C VAL A 9 27.09 48.02 -1.37
N ILE A 10 28.17 47.67 -0.68
CA ILE A 10 28.56 46.26 -0.45
C ILE A 10 27.60 45.57 0.54
N SER A 11 27.07 46.29 1.53
CA SER A 11 26.12 45.74 2.50
C SER A 11 24.70 45.53 1.94
N ILE A 12 24.35 46.20 0.84
CA ILE A 12 23.06 45.99 0.15
C ILE A 12 23.12 44.80 -0.82
N LEU A 13 24.30 44.48 -1.37
CA LEU A 13 24.46 43.34 -2.28
C LEU A 13 24.48 41.97 -1.55
N LEU A 14 24.83 41.95 -0.26
CA LEU A 14 24.86 40.75 0.59
C LEU A 14 23.48 40.34 1.15
N CYS A 15 22.47 41.22 1.08
CA CYS A 15 21.12 40.91 1.58
C CYS A 15 20.17 40.30 0.53
N LEU A 16 20.61 40.12 -0.72
CA LEU A 16 19.78 39.52 -1.79
C LEU A 16 19.93 38.00 -1.94
N TRP A 17 20.74 37.36 -1.09
CA TRP A 17 21.02 35.91 -1.13
C TRP A 17 20.42 35.16 0.07
N SER A 18 19.43 35.72 0.75
CA SER A 18 18.79 35.06 1.88
C SER A 18 17.28 34.99 1.69
N CYS A 19 16.88 34.02 0.85
CA CYS A 19 15.65 33.21 0.95
C CYS A 19 15.41 32.52 -0.40
N SER A 20 16.26 31.55 -0.76
CA SER A 20 15.82 30.48 -1.67
C SER A 20 15.30 29.37 -0.78
N SER A 21 14.06 29.52 -0.31
CA SER A 21 13.32 28.38 0.23
C SER A 21 13.13 27.40 -0.92
N ASN A 22 13.90 26.31 -0.93
CA ASN A 22 13.63 25.21 -1.85
C ASN A 22 12.23 24.68 -1.50
N ASN A 23 11.22 25.12 -2.25
CA ASN A 23 9.81 24.72 -2.14
C ASN A 23 9.62 23.31 -2.73
N VAL A 24 10.40 22.35 -2.29
CA VAL A 24 10.25 20.95 -2.67
C VAL A 24 9.57 20.24 -1.51
N LEU A 25 8.44 19.60 -1.78
CA LEU A 25 7.74 18.77 -0.79
C LEU A 25 8.67 17.63 -0.34
N PRO A 26 8.60 17.20 0.93
CA PRO A 26 9.34 16.02 1.37
C PRO A 26 8.89 14.79 0.58
N ASN A 27 9.82 13.85 0.38
CA ASN A 27 9.49 12.57 -0.25
C ASN A 27 8.42 11.83 0.57
N ALA A 28 7.55 11.10 -0.13
CA ALA A 28 6.55 10.27 0.52
C ALA A 28 7.23 9.21 1.40
N THR A 29 6.67 8.98 2.59
CA THR A 29 7.06 7.86 3.44
C THR A 29 6.65 6.55 2.76
N LEU A 30 7.62 5.66 2.58
CA LEU A 30 7.36 4.33 2.02
C LEU A 30 6.87 3.40 3.14
N HIS A 31 5.75 2.72 2.91
CA HIS A 31 5.25 1.65 3.77
C HIS A 31 5.37 0.33 2.99
N PRO A 32 6.51 -0.38 3.06
CA PRO A 32 6.69 -1.63 2.33
C PRO A 32 5.80 -2.73 2.91
N SER A 33 5.36 -3.66 2.08
CA SER A 33 4.81 -4.93 2.57
C SER A 33 5.92 -5.73 3.25
N TYR A 34 5.55 -6.51 4.27
CA TYR A 34 6.46 -7.48 4.88
C TYR A 34 6.66 -8.73 4.01
N THR A 35 5.85 -8.89 2.96
CA THR A 35 5.93 -10.03 2.05
C THR A 35 7.05 -9.80 1.03
N THR A 36 8.17 -10.49 1.21
CA THR A 36 9.28 -10.52 0.24
C THR A 36 9.27 -11.78 -0.62
N ASP A 37 8.63 -12.86 -0.14
CA ASP A 37 8.43 -14.14 -0.83
C ASP A 37 6.95 -14.50 -0.82
N ILE A 38 6.49 -15.06 -1.93
CA ILE A 38 5.09 -15.44 -2.14
C ILE A 38 4.63 -16.48 -1.09
N ASN A 39 5.52 -17.37 -0.67
CA ASN A 39 5.21 -18.48 0.24
C ASN A 39 5.05 -18.04 1.70
N ASP A 40 5.46 -16.82 2.07
CA ASP A 40 5.31 -16.28 3.43
C ASP A 40 4.19 -15.21 3.53
N TYR A 41 3.31 -15.16 2.53
CA TYR A 41 2.24 -14.18 2.52
C TYR A 41 1.32 -14.33 3.74
N LYS A 42 1.15 -13.22 4.47
CA LYS A 42 0.20 -13.12 5.58
C LYS A 42 -0.62 -11.85 5.42
N TYR A 43 -1.93 -12.01 5.34
CA TYR A 43 -2.83 -10.87 5.25
C TYR A 43 -2.72 -9.97 6.48
N LEU A 44 -2.54 -8.68 6.23
CA LEU A 44 -2.51 -7.64 7.25
C LEU A 44 -3.78 -6.82 7.17
N ILE A 45 -4.39 -6.60 8.33
CA ILE A 45 -5.58 -5.77 8.46
C ILE A 45 -5.21 -4.33 8.12
N GLY A 46 -6.07 -3.63 7.39
CA GLY A 46 -5.91 -2.21 7.09
C GLY A 46 -7.21 -1.44 7.03
N PRO A 47 -7.12 -0.11 6.88
CA PRO A 47 -8.29 0.76 6.78
C PRO A 47 -9.27 0.34 5.68
N GLY A 48 -10.56 0.36 6.01
CA GLY A 48 -11.63 -0.08 5.10
C GLY A 48 -11.99 -1.56 5.18
N ASP A 49 -11.18 -2.38 5.86
CA ASP A 49 -11.54 -3.78 6.11
C ASP A 49 -12.76 -3.92 7.00
N SER A 50 -13.49 -5.02 6.81
CA SER A 50 -14.54 -5.46 7.74
C SER A 50 -14.02 -6.63 8.56
N VAL A 51 -13.90 -6.45 9.86
CA VAL A 51 -13.40 -7.43 10.82
C VAL A 51 -14.58 -8.04 11.59
N ASN A 52 -14.76 -9.35 11.45
CA ASN A 52 -15.76 -10.11 12.18
C ASN A 52 -15.12 -10.74 13.43
N ILE A 53 -15.58 -10.31 14.60
CA ILE A 53 -15.10 -10.77 15.89
C ILE A 53 -16.14 -11.70 16.49
N PHE A 54 -15.72 -12.92 16.81
CA PHE A 54 -16.52 -13.90 17.50
C PHE A 54 -15.91 -14.22 18.86
N VAL A 55 -16.69 -14.00 19.92
CA VAL A 55 -16.30 -14.25 21.31
C VAL A 55 -17.12 -15.43 21.85
N TRP A 56 -16.44 -16.54 22.16
CA TRP A 56 -17.10 -17.76 22.59
C TRP A 56 -17.89 -17.56 23.89
N ARG A 57 -19.13 -18.06 23.93
CA ARG A 57 -20.12 -17.91 25.03
C ARG A 57 -20.56 -16.48 25.37
N ASN A 58 -20.08 -15.47 24.64
CA ASN A 58 -20.42 -14.07 24.85
C ASN A 58 -20.86 -13.44 23.50
N PRO A 59 -21.99 -13.89 22.92
CA PRO A 59 -22.46 -13.39 21.62
C PRO A 59 -22.75 -11.88 21.62
N GLU A 60 -23.08 -11.32 22.78
CA GLU A 60 -23.26 -9.89 22.99
C GLU A 60 -21.99 -9.10 22.73
N LEU A 61 -20.80 -9.69 22.85
CA LEU A 61 -19.50 -9.07 22.52
C LEU A 61 -19.04 -9.34 21.09
N SER A 62 -19.73 -10.24 20.39
CA SER A 62 -19.45 -10.55 18.99
C SER A 62 -20.08 -9.51 18.06
N GLY A 63 -19.53 -9.38 16.85
CA GLY A 63 -20.03 -8.44 15.86
C GLY A 63 -19.11 -8.27 14.65
N SER A 64 -19.56 -7.43 13.72
CA SER A 64 -18.77 -6.97 12.58
C SER A 64 -18.40 -5.50 12.78
N PHE A 65 -17.12 -5.19 12.62
CA PHE A 65 -16.56 -3.86 12.89
C PHE A 65 -15.73 -3.43 11.69
N SER A 66 -15.89 -2.17 11.27
CA SER A 66 -15.10 -1.59 10.17
C SER A 66 -13.83 -0.96 10.69
N VAL A 67 -12.71 -1.18 10.01
CA VAL A 67 -11.45 -0.49 10.30
C VAL A 67 -11.53 0.94 9.82
N ARG A 68 -11.39 1.87 10.76
CA ARG A 68 -11.46 3.31 10.51
C ARG A 68 -10.23 3.80 9.72
N PRO A 69 -10.28 5.00 9.11
CA PRO A 69 -9.14 5.58 8.38
C PRO A 69 -7.87 5.80 9.20
N ASP A 70 -8.01 5.94 10.52
CA ASP A 70 -6.90 6.04 11.48
C ASP A 70 -6.30 4.68 11.86
N GLY A 71 -6.82 3.58 11.28
CA GLY A 71 -6.31 2.24 11.50
C GLY A 71 -6.81 1.56 12.78
N MET A 72 -7.81 2.16 13.43
CA MET A 72 -8.41 1.67 14.67
C MET A 72 -9.73 0.94 14.41
N ILE A 73 -10.13 0.09 15.34
CA ILE A 73 -11.51 -0.40 15.48
C ILE A 73 -12.04 -0.04 16.86
N THR A 74 -13.34 0.21 16.94
CA THR A 74 -14.05 0.35 18.21
C THR A 74 -14.92 -0.89 18.39
N THR A 75 -14.72 -1.62 19.50
CA THR A 75 -15.46 -2.86 19.77
C THR A 75 -16.42 -2.69 20.95
N LYS A 76 -16.96 -3.79 21.47
CA LYS A 76 -17.85 -3.76 22.65
C LYS A 76 -17.00 -3.96 23.91
N LEU A 77 -17.25 -3.13 24.94
CA LEU A 77 -16.52 -3.08 26.22
C LEU A 77 -15.06 -2.59 26.13
N ILE A 78 -14.45 -2.62 24.96
CA ILE A 78 -13.13 -2.05 24.71
C ILE A 78 -13.30 -0.86 23.76
N GLU A 79 -12.59 0.22 24.08
CA GLU A 79 -12.51 1.42 23.26
C GLU A 79 -11.68 1.16 21.98
N ASP A 80 -10.88 2.14 21.57
CA ASP A 80 -10.14 2.09 20.32
C ASP A 80 -8.93 1.17 20.40
N ILE A 81 -8.87 0.21 19.47
CA ILE A 81 -7.77 -0.74 19.33
C ILE A 81 -7.12 -0.54 17.97
N GLU A 82 -5.80 -0.37 17.95
CA GLU A 82 -5.02 -0.27 16.72
C GLU A 82 -4.86 -1.64 16.06
N VAL A 83 -5.36 -1.79 14.84
CA VAL A 83 -5.37 -3.07 14.12
C VAL A 83 -4.52 -3.09 12.85
N THR A 84 -4.10 -1.92 12.37
CA THR A 84 -3.38 -1.81 11.10
C THR A 84 -2.05 -2.55 11.17
N GLY A 85 -1.73 -3.32 10.14
CA GLY A 85 -0.50 -4.10 10.07
C GLY A 85 -0.50 -5.35 10.95
N ARG A 86 -1.61 -5.67 11.63
CA ARG A 86 -1.76 -6.90 12.42
C ARG A 86 -2.44 -7.99 11.59
N THR A 87 -2.08 -9.23 11.86
CA THR A 87 -2.83 -10.39 11.37
C THR A 87 -4.10 -10.60 12.18
N PRO A 88 -5.14 -11.28 11.63
CA PRO A 88 -6.34 -11.65 12.38
C PRO A 88 -6.02 -12.43 13.67
N THR A 89 -5.02 -13.30 13.62
CA THR A 89 -4.58 -14.09 14.78
C THR A 89 -3.96 -13.21 15.86
N GLN A 90 -3.11 -12.24 15.49
CA GLN A 90 -2.52 -11.30 16.46
C GLN A 90 -3.61 -10.45 17.12
N LEU A 91 -4.55 -9.93 16.34
CA LEU A 91 -5.68 -9.16 16.86
C LEU A 91 -6.55 -10.00 17.82
N ALA A 92 -6.79 -11.27 17.50
CA ALA A 92 -7.54 -12.17 18.38
C ALA A 92 -6.87 -12.33 19.76
N ARG A 93 -5.54 -12.49 19.81
CA ARG A 93 -4.80 -12.63 21.06
C ARG A 93 -4.79 -11.35 21.89
N GLU A 94 -4.70 -10.20 21.24
CA GLU A 94 -4.80 -8.90 21.91
C GLU A 94 -6.20 -8.67 22.48
N LEU A 95 -7.25 -8.99 21.72
CA LEU A 95 -8.63 -8.92 22.19
C LEU A 95 -8.88 -9.85 23.38
N GLU A 96 -8.34 -11.07 23.38
CA GLU A 96 -8.40 -11.97 24.54
C GLU A 96 -7.75 -11.34 25.77
N ALA A 97 -6.56 -10.74 25.61
CA ALA A 97 -5.85 -10.09 26.71
C ALA A 97 -6.67 -8.91 27.28
N GLN A 98 -7.22 -8.04 26.41
CA GLN A 98 -7.99 -6.88 26.87
C GLN A 98 -9.36 -7.26 27.44
N LEU A 99 -10.05 -8.25 26.86
CA LEU A 99 -11.34 -8.72 27.37
C LEU A 99 -11.21 -9.47 28.71
N SER A 100 -10.02 -9.98 29.05
CA SER A 100 -9.80 -10.73 30.31
C SER A 100 -10.09 -9.92 31.58
N VAL A 101 -10.07 -8.58 31.49
CA VAL A 101 -10.42 -7.66 32.59
C VAL A 101 -11.94 -7.66 32.85
N TYR A 102 -12.74 -7.98 31.83
CA TYR A 102 -14.20 -7.90 31.89
C TYR A 102 -14.87 -9.27 31.99
N ILE A 103 -14.25 -10.31 31.41
CA ILE A 103 -14.81 -11.67 31.35
C ILE A 103 -13.74 -12.73 31.62
N ASN A 104 -14.16 -13.84 32.24
CA ASN A 104 -13.24 -14.93 32.58
C ASN A 104 -12.91 -15.80 31.36
N ASN A 105 -11.60 -15.94 31.07
CA ASN A 105 -11.05 -16.80 30.02
C ASN A 105 -11.73 -16.62 28.65
N PRO A 106 -11.67 -15.40 28.06
CA PRO A 106 -12.22 -15.14 26.74
C PRO A 106 -11.52 -16.01 25.68
N ARG A 107 -12.29 -16.50 24.72
CA ARG A 107 -11.75 -17.11 23.50
C ARG A 107 -12.28 -16.35 22.31
N VAL A 108 -11.38 -15.74 21.55
CA VAL A 108 -11.74 -14.86 20.45
C VAL A 108 -11.28 -15.49 19.14
N SER A 109 -12.15 -15.42 18.14
CA SER A 109 -11.81 -15.69 16.75
C SER A 109 -12.08 -14.44 15.94
N VAL A 110 -11.12 -14.07 15.10
CA VAL A 110 -11.21 -12.92 14.22
C VAL A 110 -11.14 -13.42 12.78
N THR A 111 -12.08 -12.99 11.96
CA THR A 111 -12.13 -13.28 10.53
C THR A 111 -12.36 -11.99 9.76
N ILE A 112 -11.98 -11.95 8.49
CA ILE A 112 -12.15 -10.77 7.63
C ILE A 112 -13.38 -11.01 6.75
N GLY A 113 -14.36 -10.12 6.84
CA GLY A 113 -15.58 -10.13 6.03
C GLY A 113 -15.44 -9.38 4.71
N GLY A 114 -14.52 -8.42 4.64
CA GLY A 114 -14.23 -7.64 3.45
C GLY A 114 -12.75 -7.27 3.41
N TYR A 115 -12.08 -7.67 2.32
CA TYR A 115 -10.64 -7.52 2.13
C TYR A 115 -10.37 -6.30 1.24
N VAL A 116 -9.92 -5.21 1.86
CA VAL A 116 -9.41 -4.00 1.21
C VAL A 116 -7.91 -3.90 1.44
N GLY A 117 -7.47 -4.15 2.67
CA GLY A 117 -6.10 -4.10 3.12
C GLY A 117 -5.51 -2.69 3.14
N PRO A 118 -4.35 -2.50 3.79
CA PRO A 118 -3.63 -1.24 3.72
C PRO A 118 -3.06 -1.03 2.31
N PHE A 119 -2.65 0.19 2.01
CA PHE A 119 -2.00 0.53 0.73
C PHE A 119 -0.74 -0.30 0.43
N SER A 120 -0.03 -0.78 1.45
CA SER A 120 1.12 -1.67 1.26
C SER A 120 0.72 -3.05 0.72
N GLU A 121 -0.56 -3.42 0.80
CA GLU A 121 -1.10 -4.72 0.41
C GLU A 121 -1.88 -4.65 -0.92
N GLN A 122 -1.78 -3.54 -1.65
CA GLN A 122 -2.45 -3.33 -2.93
C GLN A 122 -1.43 -3.22 -4.05
N VAL A 123 -1.73 -3.84 -5.18
CA VAL A 123 -1.00 -3.69 -6.44
C VAL A 123 -1.64 -2.55 -7.23
N ARG A 124 -0.84 -1.63 -7.78
CA ARG A 124 -1.36 -0.46 -8.49
C ARG A 124 -1.01 -0.54 -9.96
N VAL A 125 -1.94 -0.17 -10.82
CA VAL A 125 -1.71 -0.03 -12.26
C VAL A 125 -2.04 1.39 -12.67
N ILE A 126 -1.09 2.04 -13.36
CA ILE A 126 -1.23 3.40 -13.89
C ILE A 126 -0.76 3.47 -15.35
N GLY A 127 -1.13 4.54 -16.04
CA GLY A 127 -0.81 4.76 -17.45
C GLY A 127 -1.80 4.10 -18.39
N GLU A 128 -1.32 3.56 -19.51
CA GLU A 128 -2.10 2.98 -20.62
C GLU A 128 -2.67 1.58 -20.33
N ALA A 129 -3.28 1.41 -19.16
CA ALA A 129 -4.14 0.27 -18.86
C ALA A 129 -5.60 0.60 -19.20
N THR A 130 -6.42 -0.40 -19.54
CA THR A 130 -7.84 -0.17 -19.88
C THR A 130 -8.62 0.45 -18.71
N ASN A 131 -8.37 -0.02 -17.48
CA ASN A 131 -8.93 0.57 -16.26
C ASN A 131 -7.82 0.76 -15.20
N PRO A 132 -7.08 1.89 -15.23
CA PRO A 132 -6.04 2.15 -14.24
C PRO A 132 -6.63 2.27 -12.82
N ARG A 133 -6.15 1.44 -11.89
CA ARG A 133 -6.68 1.36 -10.52
C ARG A 133 -5.73 0.64 -9.57
N ALA A 134 -6.03 0.74 -8.27
CA ALA A 134 -5.50 -0.19 -7.27
C ALA A 134 -6.33 -1.50 -7.26
N VAL A 135 -5.63 -2.62 -7.12
CA VAL A 135 -6.17 -3.97 -7.04
C VAL A 135 -5.68 -4.60 -5.76
N ASN A 136 -6.60 -5.14 -4.96
CA ASN A 136 -6.25 -5.81 -3.70
C ASN A 136 -5.48 -7.09 -4.02
N TYR A 137 -4.32 -7.27 -3.37
CA TYR A 137 -3.49 -8.44 -3.59
C TYR A 137 -4.21 -9.71 -3.14
N LYS A 138 -3.91 -10.80 -3.85
CA LYS A 138 -4.31 -12.17 -3.48
C LYS A 138 -3.08 -13.05 -3.54
N GLU A 139 -3.05 -14.07 -2.68
CA GLU A 139 -1.96 -15.04 -2.67
C GLU A 139 -1.77 -15.66 -4.07
N ASN A 140 -0.51 -15.76 -4.51
CA ASN A 140 -0.11 -16.24 -5.84
C ASN A 140 -0.64 -15.42 -7.02
N MET A 141 -0.97 -14.13 -6.82
CA MET A 141 -1.39 -13.25 -7.90
C MET A 141 -0.24 -13.01 -8.90
N THR A 142 -0.52 -13.18 -10.18
CA THR A 142 0.43 -12.98 -11.27
C THR A 142 0.13 -11.72 -12.09
N LEU A 143 1.07 -11.32 -12.95
CA LEU A 143 0.89 -10.23 -13.91
C LEU A 143 -0.33 -10.50 -14.81
N LEU A 144 -0.56 -11.74 -15.22
CA LEU A 144 -1.74 -12.12 -16.00
C LEU A 144 -3.04 -11.85 -15.23
N ASP A 145 -3.12 -12.23 -13.95
CA ASP A 145 -4.30 -12.00 -13.10
C ASP A 145 -4.57 -10.50 -12.91
N LEU A 146 -3.50 -9.72 -12.78
CA LEU A 146 -3.58 -8.27 -12.70
C LEU A 146 -4.16 -7.68 -13.99
N MET A 147 -3.68 -8.13 -15.15
CA MET A 147 -4.16 -7.68 -16.45
C MET A 147 -5.63 -8.02 -16.67
N ILE A 148 -6.08 -9.22 -16.25
CA ILE A 148 -7.50 -9.56 -16.25
C ILE A 148 -8.30 -8.59 -15.37
N SER A 149 -7.76 -8.22 -14.19
CA SER A 149 -8.44 -7.35 -13.23
C SER A 149 -8.57 -5.88 -13.67
N VAL A 150 -7.71 -5.41 -14.57
CA VAL A 150 -7.77 -4.06 -15.17
C VAL A 150 -8.33 -4.04 -16.59
N GLY A 151 -8.61 -5.20 -17.18
CA GLY A 151 -9.15 -5.33 -18.55
C GLY A 151 -8.09 -5.19 -19.64
N GLY A 152 -6.84 -5.53 -19.34
CA GLY A 152 -5.69 -5.42 -20.24
C GLY A 152 -5.12 -4.02 -20.37
N ILE A 153 -4.36 -3.80 -21.44
CA ILE A 153 -3.75 -2.53 -21.83
C ILE A 153 -4.46 -1.95 -23.06
N THR A 154 -4.35 -0.64 -23.25
CA THR A 154 -4.98 0.05 -24.38
C THR A 154 -4.28 -0.26 -25.70
N GLU A 155 -4.88 0.11 -26.84
CA GLU A 155 -4.24 -0.04 -28.15
C GLU A 155 -3.03 0.90 -28.34
N PHE A 156 -2.96 1.97 -27.55
CA PHE A 156 -1.87 2.95 -27.54
C PHE A 156 -0.76 2.59 -26.56
N ALA A 157 -0.90 1.50 -25.81
CA ALA A 157 0.08 1.06 -24.84
C ALA A 157 1.32 0.45 -25.50
N ASP A 158 2.49 0.76 -24.92
CA ASP A 158 3.73 0.03 -25.18
C ASP A 158 3.94 -1.04 -24.10
N GLY A 159 3.26 -2.18 -24.29
CA GLY A 159 3.17 -3.24 -23.29
C GLY A 159 4.53 -3.83 -22.92
N ASN A 160 5.47 -3.89 -23.85
CA ASN A 160 6.81 -4.42 -23.64
C ASN A 160 7.81 -3.42 -23.05
N ASN A 161 7.48 -2.14 -22.93
CA ASN A 161 8.25 -1.15 -22.16
C ASN A 161 7.62 -0.85 -20.79
N THR A 162 6.65 -1.65 -20.36
CA THR A 162 6.03 -1.54 -19.03
C THR A 162 7.06 -1.74 -17.92
N GLN A 163 6.95 -0.89 -16.90
CA GLN A 163 7.81 -0.92 -15.73
C GLN A 163 7.04 -1.43 -14.50
N LEU A 164 7.62 -2.41 -13.83
CA LEU A 164 7.22 -2.87 -12.50
C LEU A 164 8.15 -2.23 -11.47
N ILE A 165 7.58 -1.44 -10.57
CA ILE A 165 8.29 -0.86 -9.44
C ILE A 165 7.95 -1.67 -8.20
N ARG A 166 8.99 -2.15 -7.51
CA ARG A 166 8.89 -2.97 -6.29
C ARG A 166 9.82 -2.44 -5.22
N ILE A 167 9.38 -2.45 -3.97
CA ILE A 167 10.24 -2.10 -2.83
C ILE A 167 10.82 -3.39 -2.26
N GLU A 168 12.14 -3.54 -2.32
CA GLU A 168 12.86 -4.68 -1.77
C GLU A 168 13.90 -4.18 -0.78
N ASN A 169 13.87 -4.69 0.45
CA ASN A 169 14.78 -4.27 1.53
C ASN A 169 14.78 -2.75 1.79
N GLY A 170 13.63 -2.10 1.58
CA GLY A 170 13.47 -0.64 1.74
C GLY A 170 13.97 0.18 0.54
N GLU A 171 14.51 -0.47 -0.49
CA GLU A 171 14.97 0.19 -1.72
C GLU A 171 13.98 -0.03 -2.86
N GLN A 172 13.73 1.02 -3.64
CA GLN A 172 12.90 0.94 -4.83
C GLN A 172 13.70 0.33 -5.99
N LYS A 173 13.23 -0.79 -6.52
CA LYS A 173 13.75 -1.42 -7.73
C LYS A 173 12.75 -1.31 -8.88
N VAL A 174 13.29 -1.23 -10.09
CA VAL A 174 12.51 -1.13 -11.32
C VAL A 174 12.85 -2.31 -12.20
N TYR A 175 11.83 -3.06 -12.59
CA TYR A 175 11.91 -4.20 -13.48
C TYR A 175 11.15 -3.90 -14.75
N ARG A 176 11.63 -4.43 -15.87
CA ARG A 176 10.90 -4.41 -17.13
C ARG A 176 10.03 -5.66 -17.22
N VAL A 177 8.78 -5.51 -17.65
CA VAL A 177 7.88 -6.62 -17.94
C VAL A 177 7.39 -6.57 -19.38
N PHE A 178 7.03 -7.74 -19.91
CA PHE A 178 6.72 -7.92 -21.34
C PHE A 178 5.24 -8.31 -21.50
N ILE A 179 4.35 -7.32 -21.41
CA ILE A 179 2.89 -7.58 -21.42
C ILE A 179 2.42 -8.02 -22.80
N ASP A 180 2.99 -7.46 -23.88
CA ASP A 180 2.59 -7.85 -25.24
C ASP A 180 3.01 -9.29 -25.54
N ASP A 181 4.25 -9.65 -25.20
CA ASP A 181 4.72 -11.03 -25.34
C ASP A 181 3.82 -12.00 -24.56
N LEU A 182 3.37 -11.63 -23.36
CA LEU A 182 2.51 -12.45 -22.51
C LEU A 182 1.08 -12.60 -23.06
N ILE A 183 0.44 -11.49 -23.45
CA ILE A 183 -1.00 -11.46 -23.76
C ILE A 183 -1.27 -11.63 -25.25
N ARG A 184 -0.49 -10.95 -26.11
CA ARG A 184 -0.68 -10.97 -27.56
C ARG A 184 -0.03 -12.19 -28.19
N ASP A 185 1.23 -12.47 -27.81
CA ASP A 185 1.98 -13.59 -28.38
C ASP A 185 1.79 -14.91 -27.60
N GLY A 186 1.23 -14.84 -26.39
CA GLY A 186 0.92 -16.01 -25.57
C GLY A 186 2.13 -16.66 -24.90
N ASP A 187 3.25 -15.96 -24.76
CA ASP A 187 4.45 -16.45 -24.08
C ASP A 187 4.27 -16.42 -22.56
N ILE A 188 3.78 -17.53 -22.00
CA ILE A 188 3.56 -17.70 -20.56
C ILE A 188 4.85 -17.55 -19.74
N SER A 189 6.04 -17.72 -20.34
CA SER A 189 7.31 -17.53 -19.63
C SER A 189 7.54 -16.08 -19.19
N LYS A 190 6.78 -15.13 -19.74
CA LYS A 190 6.78 -13.71 -19.36
C LYS A 190 5.86 -13.39 -18.19
N ASN A 191 5.06 -14.35 -17.74
CA ASN A 191 4.24 -14.14 -16.56
C ASN A 191 5.14 -14.08 -15.33
N VAL A 192 4.91 -13.06 -14.49
CA VAL A 192 5.69 -12.84 -13.27
C VAL A 192 4.75 -12.76 -12.08
N ASP A 193 5.25 -13.18 -10.93
CA ASP A 193 4.51 -13.05 -9.69
C ASP A 193 4.47 -11.59 -9.25
N MET A 194 3.26 -11.13 -8.93
CA MET A 194 3.05 -9.85 -8.28
C MET A 194 3.29 -10.02 -6.79
N LEU A 195 3.80 -8.97 -6.15
CA LEU A 195 3.91 -8.88 -4.71
C LEU A 195 3.06 -7.70 -4.19
N PRO A 196 2.62 -7.75 -2.93
CA PRO A 196 1.87 -6.65 -2.35
C PRO A 196 2.69 -5.35 -2.37
N GLY A 197 2.06 -4.27 -2.81
CA GLY A 197 2.70 -2.95 -2.92
C GLY A 197 3.34 -2.65 -4.28
N ASP A 198 3.39 -3.62 -5.19
CA ASP A 198 3.89 -3.42 -6.55
C ASP A 198 3.14 -2.31 -7.30
N ILE A 199 3.87 -1.56 -8.12
CA ILE A 199 3.32 -0.52 -8.99
C ILE A 199 3.70 -0.83 -10.43
N LEU A 200 2.71 -1.01 -11.27
CA LEU A 200 2.86 -1.23 -12.70
C LEU A 200 2.57 0.08 -13.46
N ILE A 201 3.55 0.54 -14.22
CA ILE A 201 3.47 1.74 -15.05
C ILE A 201 3.50 1.31 -16.51
N VAL A 202 2.37 1.45 -17.20
CA VAL A 202 2.23 1.14 -18.62
C VAL A 202 2.41 2.43 -19.43
N PRO A 203 3.51 2.59 -20.18
CA PRO A 203 3.73 3.78 -20.99
C PRO A 203 2.88 3.78 -22.26
N GLU A 204 2.66 4.98 -22.80
CA GLU A 204 2.13 5.18 -24.15
C GLU A 204 3.21 4.90 -25.19
N ALA A 205 2.83 4.24 -26.28
CA ALA A 205 3.68 3.99 -27.43
C ALA A 205 3.97 5.30 -28.18
N TRP A 206 5.25 5.53 -28.49
CA TRP A 206 5.63 6.67 -29.32
C TRP A 206 5.38 6.33 -30.79
N PHE A 207 4.56 7.15 -31.46
CA PHE A 207 4.27 7.08 -32.88
C PHE A 207 5.24 7.94 -33.73
#